data_AF-A0A2E9ZEP4-F1
#
_entry.id   AF-A0A2E9ZEP4-F1
#
_cell.length_a   1.000
_cell.length_b   1.000
_cell.length_c   1.000
_cell.angle_alpha   90.00
_cell.angle_beta   90.00
_cell.angle_gamma   90.00
#
_symmetry.space_group_name_H-M   'P 1'
#
loop_
_entity.id
_entity.type
_entity.pdbx_description
1 polymer ?
#
loop_
_entity_poly.entity_id
_entity_poly.type
_entity_poly.pdbx_seq_one_letter_code
_entity_poly.pdbx_strand_id
1 'polypeptide(L)' 'MLAALQFSSIGEFFQMGGYAFNVWTVYVLFLLFFFVNLYFPLIREKQIIRELKRRLIVRNEVPANKHD' A
#
# COMPACT_ATOMS: atom_id res chain seq x y z
N MET A 1 27.60 6.72 28.50
CA MET A 1 27.72 6.15 27.14
C MET A 1 26.39 6.06 26.39
N LEU A 2 25.21 6.05 27.05
CA LEU A 2 23.89 6.00 26.37
C LEU A 2 23.34 7.37 25.88
N ALA A 3 23.96 8.48 26.25
CA ALA A 3 23.45 9.84 25.95
C ALA A 3 23.44 10.21 24.46
N ALA A 4 24.18 9.48 23.61
CA ALA A 4 24.29 9.80 22.18
C ALA A 4 23.08 9.37 21.32
N LEU A 5 22.20 8.51 21.85
CA LEU A 5 20.98 8.07 21.17
C LEU A 5 19.74 8.87 21.59
N GLN A 6 19.92 9.88 22.44
CA GLN A 6 18.83 10.70 22.96
C GLN A 6 18.70 11.95 22.09
N PHE A 7 17.63 12.02 21.30
CA PHE A 7 17.25 13.22 20.56
C PHE A 7 16.44 14.13 21.47
N SER A 8 16.77 15.43 21.46
CA SER A 8 16.05 16.42 22.27
C SER A 8 14.79 16.93 21.57
N SER A 9 14.69 16.71 20.25
CA SER A 9 13.52 17.06 19.44
C SER A 9 13.33 16.13 18.24
N ILE A 10 12.11 16.13 17.69
CA ILE A 10 11.80 15.42 16.45
C ILE A 10 12.63 15.97 15.29
N GLY A 11 12.91 17.28 15.25
CA GLY A 11 13.73 17.89 14.21
C GLY A 11 15.16 17.34 14.16
N GLU A 12 15.78 17.13 15.33
CA GLU A 12 17.10 16.48 15.43
C GLU A 12 17.07 15.02 14.94
N PHE A 13 15.97 14.31 15.19
CA PHE A 13 15.79 12.96 14.66
C PHE A 13 15.70 12.95 13.13
N PHE A 14 15.03 13.92 12.51
CA PHE A 14 15.04 14.00 11.03
C PHE A 14 16.41 14.41 10.50
N GLN A 15 17.16 15.23 11.24
CA GLN A 15 18.43 15.83 10.84
C GLN A 15 19.62 15.33 11.68
N MET A 16 19.76 14.02 11.86
CA MET A 16 20.86 13.41 12.65
C MET A 16 22.26 13.57 12.02
N GLY A 17 22.41 14.44 11.02
CA GLY A 17 23.62 14.59 10.23
C GLY A 17 23.97 13.33 9.45
N GLY A 18 25.22 12.89 9.54
CA GLY A 18 25.79 11.83 8.69
C GLY A 18 25.10 10.46 8.74
N TYR A 19 24.28 10.18 9.76
CA TYR A 19 23.53 8.91 9.86
C TYR A 19 22.12 8.98 9.27
N ALA A 20 21.56 10.18 9.09
CA ALA A 20 20.17 10.35 8.67
C ALA A 20 19.91 9.73 7.29
N PHE A 21 20.86 9.87 6.35
CA PHE A 21 20.73 9.32 5.00
C PHE A 21 20.53 7.80 4.98
N ASN A 22 21.29 7.07 5.80
CA ASN A 22 21.22 5.61 5.86
C ASN A 22 19.86 5.15 6.39
N VAL A 23 19.38 5.81 7.45
CA VAL A 23 18.09 5.51 8.08
C VAL A 23 16.93 5.80 7.12
N TRP A 24 16.91 6.99 6.52
CA TRP A 24 15.85 7.40 5.59
C TRP A 24 15.82 6.53 4.34
N THR A 25 16.97 6.10 3.82
CA THR A 25 17.03 5.21 2.66
C THR A 25 16.32 3.88 2.93
N VAL A 26 16.52 3.29 4.12
CA VAL A 26 15.83 2.05 4.50
C VAL A 26 14.32 2.27 4.63
N TYR A 27 13.88 3.39 5.20
CA TYR A 27 12.44 3.72 5.27
C TYR A 27 11.82 3.91 3.89
N VAL A 28 12.52 4.56 2.96
CA VAL A 28 12.05 4.72 1.58
C VAL A 28 11.94 3.38 0.87
N LEU A 29 12.95 2.52 1.00
CA LEU A 29 12.92 1.17 0.44
C LEU A 29 11.80 0.33 1.06
N PHE A 30 11.62 0.40 2.37
CA PHE A 30 10.51 -0.26 3.06
C PHE A 30 9.15 0.21 2.53
N LEU A 31 8.94 1.53 2.40
CA LEU A 31 7.72 2.08 1.85
C LEU A 31 7.49 1.59 0.41
N LEU A 32 8.54 1.58 -0.42
CA LEU A 32 8.44 1.06 -1.79
C LEU A 32 7.96 -0.39 -1.81
N PHE A 33 8.60 -1.28 -1.02
CA PHE A 33 8.19 -2.67 -0.92
C PHE A 33 6.78 -2.82 -0.35
N PHE A 34 6.43 -2.05 0.68
CA PHE A 34 5.12 -2.03 1.29
C PHE A 34 4.03 -1.64 0.28
N PHE A 35 4.26 -0.59 -0.51
CA PHE A 35 3.28 -0.17 -1.51
C PHE A 35 3.10 -1.23 -2.58
N VAL A 36 4.19 -1.73 -3.15
CA VAL A 36 4.18 -2.75 -4.21
C VAL A 36 3.52 -4.04 -3.76
N ASN A 37 3.87 -4.54 -2.57
CA ASN A 37 3.48 -5.87 -2.13
C ASN A 37 2.22 -5.92 -1.27
N LEU A 38 1.87 -4.84 -0.58
CA LEU A 38 0.71 -4.83 0.31
C LEU A 38 -0.36 -3.86 -0.14
N TYR A 39 -0.01 -2.60 -0.41
CA TYR A 39 -1.01 -1.58 -0.69
C TYR A 39 -1.71 -1.76 -2.05
N PHE A 40 -0.95 -1.98 -3.12
CA PHE A 40 -1.52 -2.21 -4.46
C PHE A 40 -2.45 -3.44 -4.56
N PRO A 41 -2.10 -4.63 -4.04
CA PRO A 41 -3.01 -5.78 -4.13
C PRO A 41 -4.32 -5.55 -3.38
N LEU A 42 -4.29 -4.86 -2.23
CA LEU A 42 -5.51 -4.52 -1.48
C LEU A 42 -6.46 -3.62 -2.27
N ILE A 43 -5.95 -2.73 -3.12
CA ILE A 43 -6.78 -1.88 -3.99
C ILE A 43 -7.30 -2.68 -5.18
N ARG A 44 -6.46 -3.53 -5.79
CA ARG A 44 -6.82 -4.36 -6.94
C ARG A 44 -7.94 -5.34 -6.62
N GLU A 45 -7.93 -5.94 -5.44
CA GLU A 45 -8.99 -6.86 -4.99
C GLU A 45 -10.37 -6.19 -5.03
N LYS A 46 -10.47 -4.95 -4.54
CA LYS A 46 -11.72 -4.17 -4.53
C LYS A 46 -12.22 -3.89 -5.95
N GLN A 47 -11.32 -3.64 -6.88
CA GLN A 47 -11.66 -3.42 -8.29
C GLN A 47 -12.20 -4.71 -8.92
N ILE A 48 -11.52 -5.83 -8.71
CA ILE A 48 -11.91 -7.14 -9.24
C ILE A 48 -13.28 -7.54 -8.69
N ILE A 49 -13.51 -7.45 -7.38
CA ILE A 49 -14.81 -7.79 -6.76
C ILE A 49 -15.93 -6.91 -7.31
N ARG A 50 -15.68 -5.60 -7.48
CA ARG A 50 -16.67 -4.68 -8.04
C ARG A 50 -17.04 -5.07 -9.48
N GLU A 51 -16.06 -5.46 -10.27
CA GLU A 51 -16.28 -5.87 -11.66
C GLU A 51 -17.00 -7.22 -11.76
N LEU A 52 -16.63 -8.18 -10.90
CA LEU A 52 -17.34 -9.47 -10.79
C LEU A 52 -18.80 -9.27 -10.40
N LYS A 53 -19.10 -8.42 -9.40
CA LYS A 53 -20.48 -8.10 -9.00
C LYS A 53 -21.29 -7.52 -10.16
N ARG A 54 -20.72 -6.58 -10.92
CA ARG A 54 -21.39 -5.99 -12.09
C ARG A 54 -21.72 -7.03 -13.16
N ARG A 55 -20.79 -7.95 -13.43
CA ARG A 55 -20.98 -9.04 -14.41
C ARG A 55 -22.05 -10.04 -13.96
N LEU A 56 -22.11 -10.36 -12.67
CA LEU A 56 -23.13 -11.25 -12.11
C LEU A 56 -24.55 -10.66 -12.24
N ILE A 57 -24.71 -9.36 -11.96
CA ILE A 57 -25.99 -8.67 -12.12
C ILE A 57 -26.45 -8.74 -13.59
N VAL A 58 -25.57 -8.34 -14.53
CA VAL A 58 -25.88 -8.37 -15.96
C VAL A 58 -26.21 -9.78 -16.45
N ARG A 59 -25.47 -10.81 -16.02
CA ARG A 59 -25.73 -12.21 -16.41
C ARG A 59 -27.09 -12.71 -15.90
N ASN A 60 -27.48 -12.36 -14.67
CA ASN A 60 -28.76 -12.77 -14.11
C ASN A 60 -29.96 -12.06 -14.77
N GLU A 61 -29.73 -10.88 -15.35
CA GLU A 61 -30.75 -10.11 -16.07
C GLU A 61 -30.89 -10.51 -17.54
N VAL A 62 -29.95 -11.26 -18.12
CA VAL A 62 -30.12 -11.85 -19.46
C VAL A 62 -31.07 -13.05 -19.32
N PRO A 63 -32.34 -12.94 -19.76
CA PRO A 63 -33.27 -14.05 -19.63
C PRO A 63 -32.77 -15.20 -20.50
N ALA A 64 -32.92 -16.41 -20.00
CA ALA A 64 -32.65 -17.68 -20.68
C ALA A 64 -33.60 -17.95 -21.86
N ASN A 65 -33.91 -16.92 -22.66
CA ASN A 65 -34.76 -16.96 -23.82
C ASN A 65 -33.89 -16.86 -25.08
N LYS A 66 -33.15 -17.92 -25.36
CA LYS A 66 -32.50 -18.11 -26.67
C LYS A 66 -32.26 -19.58 -27.01
N HIS A 67 -33.21 -20.42 -26.62
CA HIS A 67 -33.35 -21.77 -27.17
C HIS A 67 -34.74 -21.86 -27.79
N ASP A 68 -34.86 -21.21 -28.96
CA ASP A 68 -35.86 -21.53 -29.98
C ASP A 68 -35.27 -22.61 -30.89
#